data_AF-A0A6A5TZ99-F1
#
_entry.id   AF-A0A6A5TZ99-F1
#
_cell.length_a   1.000
_cell.length_b   1.000
_cell.length_c   1.000
_cell.angle_alpha   90.00
_cell.angle_beta   90.00
_cell.angle_gamma   90.00
#
_symmetry.space_group_name_H-M   'P 1'
#
loop_
_entity.id
_entity.type
_entity.pdbx_description
1 polymer ?
#
loop_
_entity_poly.entity_id
_entity_poly.type
_entity_poly.pdbx_seq_one_letter_code
_entity_poly.pdbx_strand_id
1 'polypeptide(L)'
;MLLLDSCPEIFQKITHELVSDIGVAKAWKLRSVCRTFAAEIDYDICANQLTKVVFYYIAHRILKHRIGRYIHNRIKAVREPSTPLLQKIKDMSEYLVEELELQSRKDRDECTASMCEGLQEAMSVSDFYYHSKNGDQTPQSSYNPFEAPLKLHEKLTAAMALGNIDLVCRLIPHLHSNFPISKFRSPLSIAVSQGYEAIVSLLVLSPQYRRFE
;
A
#
# COMPACT_ATOMS: atom_id res chain seq x y z
N MET A 1 -39.23 -1.26 -8.33
CA MET A 1 -38.03 -2.04 -8.69
C MET A 1 -36.98 -1.66 -7.67
N LEU A 2 -36.59 -2.57 -6.77
CA LEU A 2 -35.59 -2.23 -5.75
C LEU A 2 -34.24 -2.14 -6.46
N LEU A 3 -33.43 -1.15 -6.12
CA LEU A 3 -32.10 -0.95 -6.70
C LEU A 3 -31.20 -2.21 -6.58
N LEU A 4 -31.47 -3.05 -5.57
CA LEU A 4 -30.80 -4.32 -5.31
C LEU A 4 -31.23 -5.47 -6.26
N ASP A 5 -32.33 -5.30 -7.00
CA ASP A 5 -32.79 -6.27 -8.01
C ASP A 5 -32.11 -6.05 -9.37
N SER A 6 -31.28 -5.00 -9.49
CA SER A 6 -30.52 -4.72 -10.71
C SER A 6 -29.26 -5.58 -10.80
N CYS A 7 -28.74 -5.76 -12.02
CA CYS A 7 -27.48 -6.48 -12.21
C CYS A 7 -26.33 -5.77 -11.46
N PRO A 8 -25.35 -6.52 -10.90
CA PRO A 8 -24.25 -5.95 -10.11
C PRO A 8 -23.51 -4.82 -10.82
N GLU A 9 -23.34 -4.91 -12.14
CA GLU A 9 -22.65 -3.91 -12.95
C GLU A 9 -23.41 -2.58 -13.00
N ILE A 10 -24.74 -2.64 -13.06
CA ILE A 10 -25.59 -1.44 -13.02
C ILE A 10 -25.52 -0.80 -11.64
N PHE A 11 -25.57 -1.62 -10.59
CA PHE A 11 -25.45 -1.14 -9.22
C PHE A 11 -24.07 -0.50 -8.94
N GLN A 12 -23.00 -1.11 -9.43
CA GLN A 12 -21.64 -0.56 -9.39
C GLN A 12 -21.54 0.77 -10.15
N LYS A 13 -22.10 0.85 -11.35
CA LYS A 13 -22.11 2.09 -12.14
C LYS A 13 -22.88 3.20 -11.43
N ILE A 14 -24.07 2.90 -10.90
CA ILE A 14 -24.86 3.87 -10.12
C ILE A 14 -24.08 4.34 -8.89
N THR A 15 -23.42 3.43 -8.18
CA THR A 15 -22.59 3.77 -7.02
C THR A 15 -21.40 4.65 -7.43
N HIS A 16 -20.73 4.34 -8.52
CA HIS A 16 -19.63 5.13 -9.05
C HIS A 16 -20.04 6.55 -9.43
N GLU A 17 -21.15 6.68 -10.18
CA GLU A 17 -21.70 7.99 -10.56
C GLU A 17 -22.10 8.79 -9.31
N LEU A 18 -22.73 8.14 -8.32
CA LEU A 18 -23.07 8.78 -7.06
C LEU A 18 -21.83 9.29 -6.33
N VAL A 19 -20.82 8.43 -6.10
CA VAL A 19 -19.59 8.83 -5.40
C VAL A 19 -18.88 9.97 -6.13
N SER A 20 -18.91 9.96 -7.47
CA SER A 20 -18.31 11.00 -8.30
C SER A 20 -19.08 12.34 -8.23
N ASP A 21 -20.40 12.31 -8.18
CA ASP A 21 -21.26 13.50 -8.11
C ASP A 21 -21.25 14.16 -6.72
N ILE A 22 -21.54 13.39 -5.66
CA ILE A 22 -21.67 13.94 -4.30
C ILE A 22 -20.33 13.98 -3.54
N GLY A 23 -19.31 13.30 -4.05
CA GLY A 23 -17.98 13.19 -3.47
C GLY A 23 -17.85 12.11 -2.38
N VAL A 24 -16.62 11.62 -2.20
CA VAL A 24 -16.24 10.54 -1.27
C VAL A 24 -16.79 10.75 0.14
N ALA A 25 -16.66 11.96 0.70
CA ALA A 25 -17.07 12.25 2.08
C ALA A 25 -18.59 12.13 2.29
N LYS A 26 -19.41 12.59 1.33
CA LYS A 26 -20.87 12.48 1.43
C LYS A 26 -21.32 11.06 1.15
N ALA A 27 -20.78 10.43 0.10
CA ALA A 27 -21.06 9.03 -0.22
C ALA A 27 -20.74 8.10 0.96
N TRP A 28 -19.62 8.33 1.65
CA TRP A 28 -19.22 7.53 2.82
C TRP A 28 -20.25 7.48 3.93
N LYS A 29 -21.04 8.55 4.11
CA LYS A 29 -22.11 8.62 5.12
C LYS A 29 -23.34 7.78 4.72
N LEU A 30 -23.54 7.53 3.42
CA LEU A 30 -24.66 6.74 2.90
C LEU A 30 -24.49 5.23 3.09
N ARG A 31 -23.31 4.78 3.54
CA ARG A 31 -23.07 3.36 3.86
C ARG A 31 -23.97 2.82 4.97
N SER A 32 -24.64 3.67 5.74
CA SER A 32 -25.61 3.24 6.76
C SER A 32 -26.92 2.70 6.17
N VAL A 33 -27.19 2.91 4.87
CA VAL A 33 -28.44 2.47 4.22
C VAL A 33 -28.56 0.95 4.20
N CYS A 34 -27.54 0.25 3.70
CA CYS A 34 -27.48 -1.21 3.75
C CYS A 34 -26.04 -1.73 3.57
N ARG A 35 -25.80 -3.00 3.92
CA ARG A 35 -24.47 -3.63 3.84
C ARG A 35 -23.92 -3.71 2.41
N THR A 36 -24.76 -4.06 1.44
CA THR A 36 -24.36 -4.15 0.02
C THR A 36 -23.88 -2.80 -0.49
N PHE A 37 -24.65 -1.73 -0.23
CA PHE A 37 -24.26 -0.38 -0.62
C PHE A 37 -23.02 0.10 0.11
N ALA A 38 -22.86 -0.27 1.39
CA ALA A 38 -21.65 0.02 2.14
C ALA A 38 -20.39 -0.61 1.49
N ALA A 39 -20.52 -1.85 1.03
CA ALA A 39 -19.44 -2.58 0.36
C ALA A 39 -19.11 -1.98 -1.01
N GLU A 40 -20.12 -1.60 -1.81
CA GLU A 40 -19.88 -0.98 -3.12
C GLU A 40 -19.28 0.41 -3.01
N ILE A 41 -19.71 1.24 -2.05
CA ILE A 41 -19.10 2.55 -1.81
C ILE A 41 -17.63 2.39 -1.39
N ASP A 42 -17.34 1.41 -0.52
CA ASP A 42 -15.96 1.11 -0.14
C ASP A 42 -15.11 0.68 -1.34
N TYR A 43 -15.62 -0.27 -2.12
CA TYR A 43 -14.94 -0.78 -3.30
C TYR A 43 -14.69 0.35 -4.30
N ASP A 44 -15.69 1.18 -4.59
CA ASP A 44 -15.57 2.29 -5.53
C ASP A 44 -14.50 3.30 -5.10
N ILE A 45 -14.48 3.68 -3.82
CA ILE A 45 -13.45 4.57 -3.26
C ILE A 45 -12.05 3.94 -3.39
N CYS A 46 -11.91 2.65 -3.13
CA CYS A 46 -10.62 1.98 -3.13
C CYS A 46 -10.12 1.63 -4.54
N ALA A 47 -11.00 1.36 -5.50
CA ALA A 47 -10.64 0.80 -6.81
C ALA A 47 -10.82 1.78 -7.98
N ASN A 48 -11.82 2.68 -7.91
CA ASN A 48 -12.24 3.49 -9.07
C ASN A 48 -11.98 4.98 -8.90
N GLN A 49 -12.02 5.51 -7.66
CA GLN A 49 -11.91 6.95 -7.43
C GLN A 49 -10.49 7.46 -7.60
N LEU A 50 -10.31 8.49 -8.43
CA LEU A 50 -9.01 9.10 -8.75
C LEU A 50 -8.24 9.55 -7.51
N THR A 51 -6.91 9.38 -7.51
CA THR A 51 -6.02 9.81 -6.41
C THR A 51 -6.33 11.24 -5.93
N LYS A 52 -6.48 12.20 -6.86
CA LYS A 52 -6.79 13.60 -6.49
C LYS A 52 -8.09 13.78 -5.69
N VAL A 53 -9.08 12.92 -5.91
CA VAL A 53 -10.40 12.97 -5.25
C VAL A 53 -10.31 12.35 -3.85
N VAL A 54 -9.56 11.25 -3.71
CA VAL A 54 -9.48 10.51 -2.45
C VAL A 54 -8.55 11.15 -1.41
N PHE A 55 -7.61 12.01 -1.82
CA PHE A 55 -6.68 12.65 -0.87
C PHE A 55 -7.11 14.07 -0.43
N TYR A 56 -8.38 14.43 -0.61
CA TYR A 56 -8.95 15.61 0.06
C TYR A 56 -9.07 15.34 1.58
N TYR A 57 -8.96 16.38 2.42
CA TYR A 57 -8.75 16.28 3.89
C TYR A 57 -9.64 15.25 4.61
N ILE A 58 -10.92 15.14 4.24
CA ILE A 58 -11.86 14.21 4.88
C ILE A 58 -11.62 12.75 4.45
N ALA A 59 -11.25 12.53 3.19
CA ALA A 59 -11.03 11.20 2.65
C ALA A 59 -9.71 10.56 3.13
N HIS A 60 -8.78 11.37 3.64
CA HIS A 60 -7.60 10.89 4.37
C HIS A 60 -7.96 10.00 5.56
N ARG A 61 -8.96 10.39 6.37
CA ARG A 61 -9.42 9.60 7.53
C ARG A 61 -10.07 8.28 7.10
N ILE A 62 -10.70 8.28 5.92
CA ILE A 62 -11.33 7.09 5.34
C ILE A 62 -10.24 6.11 4.87
N LEU A 63 -9.21 6.63 4.21
CA LEU A 63 -8.09 5.84 3.71
C LEU A 63 -7.13 5.36 4.80
N LYS A 64 -7.07 6.00 5.97
CA LYS A 64 -6.12 5.65 7.04
C LYS A 64 -6.05 4.15 7.35
N HIS A 65 -7.19 3.46 7.30
CA HIS A 65 -7.31 2.03 7.60
C HIS A 65 -7.59 1.17 6.36
N ARG A 66 -7.41 1.74 5.16
CA ARG A 66 -7.76 1.13 3.87
C ARG A 66 -6.71 1.39 2.81
N ILE A 67 -5.60 2.02 3.18
CA ILE A 67 -4.56 2.40 2.23
C ILE A 67 -3.91 1.16 1.61
N GLY A 68 -3.79 0.05 2.34
CA GLY A 68 -3.30 -1.22 1.80
C GLY A 68 -4.16 -1.72 0.64
N ARG A 69 -5.46 -1.91 0.87
CA ARG A 69 -6.44 -2.22 -0.18
C ARG A 69 -6.45 -1.23 -1.34
N TYR A 70 -6.36 0.08 -1.05
CA TYR A 70 -6.26 1.10 -2.08
C TYR A 70 -5.03 0.87 -2.96
N ILE A 71 -3.85 0.72 -2.35
CA ILE A 71 -2.57 0.46 -3.04
C ILE A 71 -2.67 -0.82 -3.89
N HIS A 72 -3.20 -1.91 -3.33
CA HIS A 72 -3.36 -3.19 -4.02
C HIS A 72 -4.23 -3.06 -5.29
N ASN A 73 -5.35 -2.36 -5.19
CA ASN A 73 -6.18 -2.08 -6.37
C ASN A 73 -5.45 -1.19 -7.38
N ARG A 74 -4.67 -0.21 -6.91
CA ARG A 74 -3.96 0.73 -7.79
C ARG A 74 -2.84 0.09 -8.59
N ILE A 75 -2.02 -0.77 -8.00
CA ILE A 75 -0.95 -1.46 -8.74
C ILE A 75 -1.48 -2.46 -9.78
N LYS A 76 -2.74 -2.89 -9.66
CA LYS A 76 -3.43 -3.78 -10.61
C LYS A 76 -4.20 -3.01 -11.69
N ALA A 77 -4.53 -1.75 -11.45
CA ALA A 77 -5.38 -0.96 -12.34
C ALA A 77 -4.62 -0.54 -13.60
N VAL A 78 -5.23 -0.77 -14.77
CA VAL A 78 -4.69 -0.32 -16.08
C VAL A 78 -5.00 1.16 -16.35
N ARG A 79 -5.96 1.74 -15.63
CA ARG A 79 -6.62 3.00 -16.00
C ARG A 79 -5.83 4.28 -15.67
N GLU A 80 -4.93 4.23 -14.70
CA GLU A 80 -4.09 5.39 -14.34
C GLU A 80 -2.61 5.07 -14.63
N PRO A 81 -1.84 6.05 -15.14
CA PRO A 81 -0.40 5.90 -15.24
C PRO A 81 0.18 5.54 -13.87
N SER A 82 0.96 4.46 -13.81
CA SER A 82 1.63 4.06 -12.57
C SER A 82 2.55 5.20 -12.12
N THR A 83 2.34 5.68 -10.90
CA THR A 83 3.27 6.63 -10.29
C THR A 83 4.58 5.89 -9.99
N PRO A 84 5.74 6.58 -9.94
CA PRO A 84 6.99 5.93 -9.58
C PRO A 84 6.92 5.16 -8.25
N LEU A 85 6.18 5.67 -7.26
CA LEU A 85 5.92 4.98 -6.00
C LEU A 85 5.11 3.69 -6.21
N LEU A 86 4.01 3.75 -6.95
CA LEU A 86 3.18 2.56 -7.23
C LEU A 86 3.97 1.51 -8.01
N GLN A 87 4.83 1.93 -8.94
CA GLN A 87 5.74 1.03 -9.63
C GLN A 87 6.73 0.40 -8.66
N LYS A 88 7.32 1.17 -7.73
CA LYS A 88 8.22 0.63 -6.71
C LYS A 88 7.54 -0.42 -5.81
N ILE A 89 6.29 -0.16 -5.40
CA ILE A 89 5.50 -1.13 -4.62
C ILE A 89 5.18 -2.37 -5.45
N LYS A 90 4.90 -2.21 -6.74
CA LYS A 90 4.72 -3.34 -7.66
C LYS A 90 6.00 -4.16 -7.77
N ASP A 91 7.15 -3.53 -7.95
CA ASP A 91 8.46 -4.20 -7.98
C ASP A 91 8.67 -4.99 -6.67
N MET A 92 8.36 -4.41 -5.50
CA MET A 92 8.44 -5.09 -4.20
C MET A 92 7.57 -6.35 -4.16
N SER A 93 6.34 -6.27 -4.70
CA SER A 93 5.45 -7.42 -4.76
C SER A 93 5.97 -8.51 -5.71
N GLU A 94 6.53 -8.13 -6.85
CA GLU A 94 7.10 -9.06 -7.83
C GLU A 94 8.31 -9.78 -7.24
N TYR A 95 9.17 -9.04 -6.54
CA TYR A 95 10.27 -9.61 -5.76
C TYR A 95 9.81 -10.67 -4.74
N LEU A 96 8.76 -10.39 -3.97
CA LEU A 96 8.23 -11.37 -3.00
C LEU A 96 7.66 -12.61 -3.68
N VAL A 97 6.95 -12.43 -4.79
CA VAL A 97 6.41 -13.56 -5.57
C VAL A 97 7.53 -14.46 -6.10
N GLU A 98 8.63 -13.86 -6.57
CA GLU A 98 9.79 -14.59 -7.05
C GLU A 98 10.52 -15.32 -5.92
N GLU A 99 10.83 -14.63 -4.81
CA GLU A 99 11.53 -15.21 -3.66
C GLU A 99 10.76 -16.32 -2.93
N LEU A 100 9.43 -16.29 -3.01
CA LEU A 100 8.54 -17.29 -2.43
C LEU A 100 8.08 -18.33 -3.45
N GLU A 101 8.57 -18.24 -4.68
CA GLU A 101 8.30 -19.17 -5.78
C GLU A 101 6.79 -19.36 -6.06
N LEU A 102 5.98 -18.32 -5.86
CA LEU A 102 4.51 -18.39 -5.96
C LEU A 102 4.06 -18.49 -7.42
N GLN A 103 3.49 -19.63 -7.79
CA GLN A 103 3.06 -19.91 -9.17
C GLN A 103 1.60 -19.54 -9.43
N SER A 104 0.70 -19.78 -8.48
CA SER A 104 -0.73 -19.60 -8.72
C SER A 104 -1.09 -18.12 -8.73
N ARG A 105 -2.00 -17.74 -9.64
CA ARG A 105 -2.51 -16.35 -9.71
C ARG A 105 -3.13 -15.91 -8.39
N LYS A 106 -3.76 -16.84 -7.67
CA LYS A 106 -4.42 -16.58 -6.39
C LYS A 106 -3.39 -16.27 -5.30
N ASP A 107 -2.37 -17.13 -5.13
CA ASP A 107 -1.35 -16.95 -4.09
C ASP A 107 -0.53 -15.68 -4.34
N ARG A 108 -0.24 -15.38 -5.62
CA ARG A 108 0.40 -14.13 -6.02
C ARG A 108 -0.44 -12.93 -5.60
N ASP A 109 -1.75 -12.93 -5.86
CA ASP A 109 -2.63 -11.83 -5.49
C ASP A 109 -2.79 -11.67 -3.97
N GLU A 110 -2.88 -12.78 -3.24
CA GLU A 110 -2.94 -12.81 -1.77
C GLU A 110 -1.64 -12.30 -1.13
N CYS A 111 -0.48 -12.67 -1.70
CA CYS A 111 0.82 -12.15 -1.31
C CYS A 111 0.89 -10.63 -1.53
N THR A 112 0.49 -10.16 -2.72
CA THR A 112 0.46 -8.73 -3.03
C THR A 112 -0.47 -7.98 -2.06
N ALA A 113 -1.69 -8.50 -1.83
CA ALA A 113 -2.66 -7.89 -0.94
C ALA A 113 -2.12 -7.79 0.49
N SER A 114 -1.55 -8.88 1.01
CA SER A 114 -0.98 -8.94 2.36
C SER A 114 0.18 -7.98 2.52
N MET A 115 1.09 -7.91 1.54
CA MET A 115 2.17 -6.93 1.55
C MET A 115 1.63 -5.49 1.55
N CYS A 116 0.63 -5.18 0.72
CA CYS A 116 0.05 -3.83 0.68
C CYS A 116 -0.63 -3.45 2.00
N GLU A 117 -1.35 -4.38 2.63
CA GLU A 117 -1.92 -4.21 3.98
C GLU A 117 -0.80 -4.00 5.02
N GLY A 118 0.30 -4.74 4.94
CA GLY A 118 1.46 -4.55 5.80
C GLY A 118 2.12 -3.17 5.66
N LEU A 119 2.17 -2.66 4.42
CA LEU A 119 2.73 -1.34 4.10
C LEU A 119 1.92 -0.18 4.68
N GLN A 120 0.67 -0.39 5.09
CA GLN A 120 -0.14 0.67 5.73
C GLN A 120 0.52 1.22 7.00
N GLU A 121 1.28 0.37 7.69
CA GLU A 121 2.02 0.76 8.89
C GLU A 121 3.38 1.36 8.57
N ALA A 122 3.90 1.09 7.37
CA ALA A 122 5.19 1.58 6.88
C ALA A 122 5.13 2.98 6.29
N MET A 123 3.95 3.44 5.87
CA MET A 123 3.78 4.73 5.18
C MET A 123 2.48 5.41 5.60
N SER A 124 2.53 6.69 5.96
CA SER A 124 1.30 7.42 6.23
C SER A 124 0.55 7.73 4.93
N VAL A 125 -0.77 7.87 5.01
CA VAL A 125 -1.62 8.30 3.89
C VAL A 125 -1.14 9.64 3.30
N SER A 126 -0.58 10.53 4.14
CA SER A 126 -0.01 11.80 3.70
C SER A 126 1.25 11.61 2.87
N ASP A 127 2.16 10.74 3.32
CA ASP A 127 3.42 10.45 2.61
C ASP A 127 3.11 9.77 1.27
N PHE A 128 2.20 8.79 1.28
CA PHE A 128 1.76 8.13 0.06
C PHE A 128 1.20 9.12 -0.96
N TYR A 129 0.35 10.06 -0.52
CA TYR A 129 -0.19 11.09 -1.39
C TYR A 129 0.90 12.00 -1.95
N TYR A 130 1.79 12.49 -1.09
CA TYR A 130 2.85 13.39 -1.45
C TYR A 130 3.76 12.78 -2.53
N HIS A 131 4.20 11.55 -2.32
CA HIS A 131 5.07 10.84 -3.26
C HIS A 131 4.35 10.40 -4.54
N SER A 132 3.06 10.03 -4.43
CA SER A 132 2.24 9.71 -5.60
C SER A 132 1.98 10.92 -6.50
N LYS A 133 1.80 12.12 -5.93
CA LYS A 133 1.47 13.33 -6.70
C LYS A 133 2.69 14.01 -7.30
N ASN A 134 3.74 14.19 -6.51
CA ASN A 134 4.86 15.04 -6.91
C ASN A 134 5.96 14.26 -7.64
N GLY A 135 5.94 12.92 -7.56
CA GLY A 135 7.18 12.15 -7.68
C GLY A 135 8.19 12.64 -6.62
N ASP A 136 9.32 11.96 -6.42
CA ASP A 136 10.39 12.53 -5.59
C ASP A 136 11.20 13.59 -6.36
N GLN A 137 10.52 14.45 -7.14
CA GLN A 137 11.15 15.57 -7.82
C GLN A 137 11.45 16.66 -6.79
N THR A 138 12.57 16.54 -6.09
CA THR A 138 13.21 17.74 -5.54
C THR A 138 13.58 18.63 -6.74
N PRO A 139 13.30 19.95 -6.72
CA PRO A 139 13.52 20.86 -7.86
C PRO A 139 14.96 20.89 -8.42
N GLN A 140 15.91 20.22 -7.78
CA GLN A 140 17.34 20.26 -8.08
C GLN A 140 17.92 18.89 -8.49
N SER A 141 17.13 17.81 -8.48
CA SER A 141 17.61 16.46 -8.84
C SER A 141 16.76 15.87 -9.96
N SER A 142 17.40 15.56 -11.09
CA SER A 142 16.79 14.73 -12.16
C SER A 142 16.66 13.26 -11.77
N TYR A 143 17.24 12.86 -10.63
CA TYR A 143 17.18 11.48 -10.14
C TYR A 143 15.92 11.28 -9.30
N ASN A 144 15.03 10.42 -9.79
CA ASN A 144 13.89 9.93 -9.05
C ASN A 144 14.28 8.61 -8.34
N PRO A 145 14.39 8.58 -7.00
CA PRO A 145 14.80 7.40 -6.25
C PRO A 145 13.86 6.20 -6.47
N PHE A 146 12.62 6.43 -6.88
CA PHE A 146 11.65 5.38 -7.16
C PHE A 146 11.83 4.71 -8.53
N GLU A 147 12.66 5.25 -9.42
CA GLU A 147 12.97 4.61 -10.73
C GLU A 147 14.18 3.67 -10.65
N ALA A 148 14.96 3.74 -9.57
CA ALA A 148 16.10 2.87 -9.38
C ALA A 148 15.68 1.42 -9.06
N PRO A 149 16.54 0.41 -9.33
CA PRO A 149 16.30 -0.97 -8.91
C PRO A 149 16.05 -1.08 -7.40
N LEU A 150 15.28 -2.10 -7.00
CA LEU A 150 15.00 -2.37 -5.59
C LEU A 150 16.28 -2.50 -4.77
N LYS A 151 16.42 -1.60 -3.80
CA LYS A 151 17.49 -1.61 -2.81
C LYS A 151 17.19 -2.68 -1.76
N LEU A 152 18.24 -3.13 -1.07
CA LEU A 152 18.13 -4.16 -0.04
C LEU A 152 17.12 -3.78 1.08
N HIS A 153 17.08 -2.51 1.47
CA HIS A 153 16.13 -2.05 2.48
C HIS A 153 14.68 -2.13 2.01
N GLU A 154 14.41 -1.92 0.72
CA GLU A 154 13.06 -2.01 0.14
C GLU A 154 12.61 -3.46 0.12
N LYS A 155 13.51 -4.38 -0.23
CA LYS A 155 13.29 -5.83 -0.13
C LYS A 155 12.97 -6.26 1.30
N LEU A 156 13.73 -5.74 2.28
CA LEU A 156 13.50 -6.00 3.70
C LEU A 156 12.13 -5.45 4.14
N THR A 157 11.81 -4.21 3.78
CA THR A 157 10.50 -3.60 4.06
C THR A 157 9.36 -4.44 3.49
N ALA A 158 9.49 -4.95 2.27
CA ALA A 158 8.50 -5.83 1.66
C ALA A 158 8.34 -7.15 2.43
N ALA A 159 9.45 -7.81 2.79
CA ALA A 159 9.44 -9.03 3.58
C ALA A 159 8.78 -8.83 4.96
N MET A 160 9.06 -7.70 5.60
CA MET A 160 8.48 -7.32 6.88
C MET A 160 7.01 -6.96 6.77
N ALA A 161 6.61 -6.22 5.74
CA ALA A 161 5.20 -5.92 5.49
C ALA A 161 4.39 -7.22 5.31
N LEU A 162 4.97 -8.22 4.64
CA LEU A 162 4.37 -9.55 4.50
C LEU A 162 4.39 -10.37 5.81
N GLY A 163 5.22 -10.01 6.79
CA GLY A 163 5.44 -10.79 8.01
C GLY A 163 6.27 -12.07 7.79
N ASN A 164 7.06 -12.14 6.71
CA ASN A 164 7.87 -13.32 6.40
C ASN A 164 9.20 -13.29 7.17
N ILE A 165 9.23 -13.96 8.32
CA ILE A 165 10.39 -13.98 9.22
C ILE A 165 11.62 -14.60 8.55
N ASP A 166 11.46 -15.70 7.80
CA ASP A 166 12.58 -16.41 7.18
C ASP A 166 13.31 -15.53 6.14
N LEU A 167 12.55 -14.81 5.31
CA LEU A 167 13.13 -13.87 4.36
C LEU A 167 13.80 -12.69 5.07
N VAL A 168 13.21 -12.19 6.16
CA VAL A 168 13.81 -11.16 7.00
C VAL A 168 15.16 -11.64 7.58
N CYS A 169 15.21 -12.86 8.11
CA CYS A 169 16.45 -13.49 8.60
C CYS A 169 17.52 -13.61 7.50
N ARG A 170 17.13 -13.93 6.26
CA ARG A 170 18.04 -14.00 5.12
C ARG A 170 18.58 -12.63 4.71
N LEU A 171 17.77 -11.58 4.76
CA LEU A 171 18.15 -10.25 4.27
C LEU A 171 18.99 -9.46 5.27
N ILE A 172 18.78 -9.66 6.57
CA ILE A 172 19.44 -8.88 7.63
C ILE A 172 20.97 -8.95 7.62
N PRO A 173 21.62 -10.11 7.44
CA PRO A 173 23.08 -10.20 7.40
C PRO A 173 23.74 -9.34 6.32
N HIS A 174 23.00 -9.02 5.25
CA HIS A 174 23.48 -8.20 4.13
C HIS A 174 23.31 -6.69 4.37
N LEU A 175 22.73 -6.29 5.50
CA LEU A 175 22.54 -4.89 5.84
C LEU A 175 23.89 -4.24 6.20
N HIS A 176 24.32 -3.27 5.40
CA HIS A 176 25.51 -2.48 5.68
C HIS A 176 25.19 -1.26 6.56
N SER A 177 26.18 -0.81 7.34
CA SER A 177 26.09 0.28 8.34
C SER A 177 25.73 1.68 7.78
N ASN A 178 25.46 1.81 6.48
CA ASN A 178 25.03 3.07 5.86
C ASN A 178 23.65 2.90 5.24
N PHE A 179 22.60 2.99 6.05
CA PHE A 179 21.24 3.09 5.53
C PHE A 179 21.00 4.51 5.02
N PRO A 180 20.68 4.70 3.73
CA PRO A 180 19.99 5.91 3.34
C PRO A 180 18.65 5.95 4.09
N ILE A 181 18.26 7.15 4.52
CA ILE A 181 16.93 7.39 5.10
C ILE A 181 15.90 6.90 4.08
N SER A 182 15.29 5.75 4.37
CA SER A 182 14.20 5.24 3.54
C SER A 182 13.02 6.19 3.66
N LYS A 183 12.26 6.34 2.58
CA LYS A 183 10.98 7.06 2.61
C LYS A 183 9.90 6.25 3.34
N PHE A 184 10.12 4.95 3.52
CA PHE A 184 9.33 4.10 4.40
C PHE A 184 9.80 4.29 5.85
N ARG A 185 8.90 4.08 6.81
CA ARG A 185 9.27 4.01 8.24
C ARG A 185 10.37 2.99 8.47
N SER A 186 11.12 3.17 9.56
CA SER A 186 12.18 2.23 9.90
C SER A 186 11.63 0.79 10.01
N PRO A 187 12.40 -0.22 9.56
CA PRO A 187 12.05 -1.63 9.71
C PRO A 187 11.49 -1.95 11.11
N LEU A 188 12.17 -1.51 12.18
CA LEU A 188 11.73 -1.69 13.55
C LEU A 188 10.32 -1.13 13.83
N SER A 189 10.00 0.06 13.33
CA SER A 189 8.67 0.64 13.49
C SER A 189 7.58 -0.21 12.82
N ILE A 190 7.89 -0.84 11.69
CA ILE A 190 6.98 -1.75 10.98
C ILE A 190 6.80 -3.04 11.80
N ALA A 191 7.87 -3.63 12.31
CA ALA A 191 7.79 -4.84 13.13
C ALA A 191 6.96 -4.62 14.40
N VAL A 192 7.16 -3.49 15.08
CA VAL A 192 6.42 -3.16 16.31
C VAL A 192 4.94 -2.93 16.03
N SER A 193 4.61 -2.15 15.00
CA SER A 193 3.22 -1.86 14.64
C SER A 193 2.42 -3.10 14.21
N GLN A 194 3.09 -4.07 13.59
CA GLN A 194 2.50 -5.34 13.19
C GLN A 194 2.48 -6.40 14.31
N GLY A 195 3.09 -6.12 15.47
CA GLY A 195 3.19 -7.09 16.57
C GLY A 195 4.11 -8.28 16.27
N TYR A 196 5.08 -8.15 15.36
CA TYR A 196 6.02 -9.21 15.01
C TYR A 196 7.17 -9.30 16.03
N GLU A 197 6.87 -9.79 17.23
CA GLU A 197 7.82 -9.88 18.35
C GLU A 197 9.14 -10.58 18.00
N ALA A 198 9.08 -11.64 17.18
CA ALA A 198 10.25 -12.36 16.70
C ALA A 198 11.15 -11.47 15.83
N ILE A 199 10.57 -10.66 14.94
CA ILE A 199 11.31 -9.73 14.08
C ILE A 199 11.87 -8.58 14.90
N VAL A 200 11.09 -8.05 15.86
CA VAL A 200 11.57 -7.01 16.80
C VAL A 200 12.79 -7.50 17.57
N SER A 201 12.69 -8.70 18.15
CA SER A 201 13.80 -9.30 18.91
C SER A 201 15.04 -9.46 18.03
N LEU A 202 14.85 -9.93 16.79
CA LEU A 202 15.94 -10.12 15.85
C LEU A 202 16.61 -8.80 15.45
N LEU A 203 15.83 -7.74 15.19
CA LEU A 203 16.35 -6.42 14.88
C LEU A 203 17.10 -5.79 16.06
N VAL A 204 16.57 -5.89 17.28
CA VAL A 204 17.21 -5.34 18.49
C VAL A 204 18.50 -6.08 18.87
N LEU A 205 18.57 -7.38 18.60
CA LEU A 205 19.76 -8.19 18.87
C LEU A 205 20.83 -8.06 17.78
N SER A 206 20.48 -7.61 16.56
CA SER A 206 21.44 -7.44 15.47
C SER A 206 22.36 -6.22 15.71
N PRO A 207 23.68 -6.41 15.85
CA PRO A 207 24.64 -5.31 16.06
C PRO A 207 24.65 -4.30 14.91
N GLN A 208 24.29 -4.76 13.71
CA GLN A 208 24.22 -3.94 12.50
C GLN A 208 23.08 -2.92 12.58
N TYR A 209 21.99 -3.25 13.28
CA TYR A 209 20.80 -2.41 13.35
C TYR A 209 20.88 -1.35 14.47
N ARG A 210 21.61 -1.61 15.57
CA ARG A 210 21.79 -0.67 16.69
C ARG A 210 22.54 0.63 16.35
N ARG A 211 23.17 0.73 15.18
CA ARG A 211 23.94 1.92 14.77
C ARG A 211 23.08 3.05 14.17
N PHE A 212 21.77 2.88 14.14
CA PHE A 212 20.84 3.76 13.39
C PHE A 212 19.73 4.40 14.23
N GLU A 213 19.73 4.19 15.55
CA GLU A 213 18.98 5.02 16.51
C GLU A 213 19.86 6.18 16.98
#